data_AF-F7NKJ5-F1
#
_entry.id   AF-F7NKJ5-F1
#
_cell.length_a   1.000
_cell.length_b   1.000
_cell.length_c   1.000
_cell.angle_alpha   90.00
_cell.angle_beta   90.00
_cell.angle_gamma   90.00
#
_symmetry.space_group_name_H-M   'P 1'
#
loop_
_entity.id
_entity.type
_entity.pdbx_description
1 polymer ?
#
loop_
_entity_poly.entity_id
_entity_poly.type
_entity_poly.pdbx_seq_one_letter_code
_entity_poly.pdbx_strand_id
1 'polypeptide(L)'
;MQIKTGHEIVRLHSDYEEKIQELENSVIALQGYGYTQKVLEEKLENLKFEMQLLEGTRFQPLEPTTIVNSMLGGTTPDDRSYS
;
A
#
# COMPACT_ATOMS: atom_id res chain seq x y z
N MET A 1 -14.42 -3.61 4.79
CA MET A 1 -13.08 -3.60 4.17
C MET A 1 -12.21 -2.71 5.04
N GLN A 2 -11.16 -3.23 5.68
CA GLN A 2 -10.25 -2.36 6.42
C GLN A 2 -9.40 -1.57 5.42
N ILE A 3 -9.42 -0.25 5.52
CA ILE A 3 -8.60 0.64 4.70
C ILE A 3 -7.15 0.41 5.11
N LYS A 4 -6.33 -0.07 4.18
CA LYS A 4 -4.88 -0.21 4.39
C LYS A 4 -4.22 1.15 4.24
N THR A 5 -3.31 1.48 5.13
CA THR A 5 -2.45 2.67 5.03
C THR A 5 -1.46 2.52 3.87
N GLY A 6 -0.94 3.63 3.36
CA GLY A 6 0.07 3.60 2.29
C GLY A 6 1.30 2.75 2.65
N HIS A 7 1.74 2.78 3.91
CA HIS A 7 2.86 1.96 4.39
C HIS A 7 2.54 0.45 4.35
N GLU A 8 1.33 0.05 4.74
CA GLU A 8 0.88 -1.34 4.66
C GLU A 8 0.79 -1.82 3.21
N ILE A 9 0.39 -0.95 2.29
CA ILE A 9 0.34 -1.28 0.86
C ILE A 9 1.75 -1.50 0.30
N VAL A 10 2.71 -0.64 0.65
CA VAL A 10 4.12 -0.81 0.23
C VAL A 10 4.72 -2.09 0.80
N ARG A 11 4.45 -2.40 2.08
CA ARG A 11 4.94 -3.63 2.71
C ARG A 11 4.36 -4.88 2.03
N LEU A 12 3.05 -4.90 1.78
CA LEU A 12 2.40 -6.02 1.10
C LEU A 12 2.92 -6.21 -0.33
N HIS A 13 3.26 -5.12 -1.01
CA HIS A 13 3.85 -5.19 -2.35
C HIS A 13 5.22 -5.88 -2.32
N SER A 14 6.10 -5.51 -1.38
CA SER A 14 7.39 -6.19 -1.16
C SER A 14 7.21 -7.67 -0.81
N ASP A 15 6.25 -7.99 0.07
CA ASP A 15 5.97 -9.38 0.46
C ASP A 15 5.45 -10.22 -0.73
N TYR A 16 4.69 -9.61 -1.65
CA TYR A 16 4.24 -10.27 -2.88
C TYR A 16 5.39 -10.51 -3.86
N GLU A 17 6.29 -9.54 -4.04
CA GLU A 17 7.46 -9.70 -4.91
C GLU A 17 8.35 -10.87 -4.47
N GLU A 18 8.65 -10.95 -3.17
CA GLU A 18 9.46 -12.04 -2.60
C GLU A 18 8.82 -13.42 -2.86
N LYS A 19 7.51 -13.54 -2.60
CA LYS A 19 6.77 -14.81 -2.81
C LYS A 19 6.64 -15.19 -4.27
N ILE A 20 6.43 -14.22 -5.16
CA ILE A 20 6.41 -14.46 -6.62
C ILE A 20 7.75 -15.04 -7.05
N GLN A 21 8.85 -14.45 -6.61
CA GLN A 21 10.19 -14.92 -6.96
C GLN A 21 10.47 -16.32 -6.43
N GLU A 22 10.06 -16.63 -5.19
CA GLU A 22 10.17 -17.97 -4.61
C GLU A 22 9.37 -19.02 -5.41
N LEU A 23 8.13 -18.68 -5.78
CA LEU A 23 7.26 -19.54 -6.58
C LEU A 23 7.81 -19.77 -7.99
N GLU A 24 8.32 -18.74 -8.66
CA GLU A 24 8.96 -18.86 -9.97
C GLU A 24 10.16 -19.80 -9.93
N ASN A 25 11.03 -19.65 -8.94
CA ASN A 25 12.16 -20.56 -8.73
C ASN A 25 11.70 -22.00 -8.46
N SER A 26 10.63 -22.17 -7.71
CA SER A 26 10.05 -23.48 -7.38
C SER A 26 9.43 -24.17 -8.61
N VAL A 27 8.72 -23.41 -9.45
CA VAL A 27 8.16 -23.91 -10.73
C VAL A 27 9.27 -24.39 -11.65
N ILE A 28 10.36 -23.62 -11.76
CA ILE A 28 11.55 -24.00 -12.56
C ILE A 28 12.20 -25.27 -11.98
N ALA A 29 12.37 -25.35 -10.66
CA ALA A 29 12.97 -26.51 -10.01
C ALA A 29 12.13 -27.80 -10.17
N LEU A 30 10.82 -27.67 -10.36
CA LEU A 30 9.87 -28.78 -10.50
C LEU A 30 9.55 -29.12 -11.97
N GLN A 31 10.32 -28.60 -12.92
CA GLN A 31 10.16 -28.88 -14.33
C GLN A 31 10.19 -30.40 -14.59
N GLY A 32 9.04 -30.97 -15.00
CA GLY A 32 8.86 -32.41 -15.20
C GLY A 32 7.86 -33.08 -14.24
N TYR A 33 7.47 -32.42 -13.14
CA TYR A 33 6.42 -32.87 -12.24
C TYR A 33 5.07 -32.24 -12.61
N GLY A 34 4.45 -32.73 -13.69
CA GLY A 34 3.36 -32.03 -14.39
C GLY A 34 2.12 -31.66 -13.56
N TYR A 35 1.78 -32.38 -12.49
CA TYR A 35 0.67 -31.97 -11.61
C TYR A 35 1.11 -30.88 -10.61
N THR A 36 2.21 -31.13 -9.89
CA THR A 36 2.74 -30.20 -8.89
C THR A 36 3.13 -28.86 -9.51
N GLN A 37 3.72 -28.89 -10.70
CA GLN A 37 4.07 -27.71 -11.47
C GLN A 37 2.82 -26.88 -11.80
N LYS A 38 1.75 -27.49 -12.31
CA LYS A 38 0.50 -26.78 -12.62
C LYS A 38 -0.13 -26.11 -11.40
N VAL A 39 -0.11 -26.77 -10.24
CA VAL A 39 -0.63 -26.19 -8.99
C VAL A 39 0.18 -24.97 -8.57
N LEU A 40 1.50 -24.99 -8.78
CA LEU A 40 2.36 -23.84 -8.47
C LEU A 40 2.20 -22.71 -9.50
N GLU A 41 2.02 -23.04 -10.77
CA GLU A 41 1.70 -22.08 -11.83
C GLU A 41 0.38 -21.35 -11.54
N GLU A 42 -0.67 -22.08 -11.15
CA GLU A 42 -1.96 -21.49 -10.76
C GLU A 42 -1.82 -20.56 -9.54
N LYS A 43 -1.06 -20.98 -8.52
CA LYS A 43 -0.76 -20.13 -7.35
C LYS A 43 0.03 -18.89 -7.72
N LEU A 44 0.99 -19.01 -8.63
CA LEU A 44 1.79 -17.90 -9.14
C LEU A 44 0.91 -16.90 -9.90
N GLU A 45 0.01 -17.36 -10.77
CA GLU A 45 -0.94 -16.51 -11.48
C GLU A 45 -1.86 -15.76 -10.52
N ASN A 46 -2.40 -16.44 -9.51
CA ASN A 46 -3.23 -15.82 -8.49
C ASN A 46 -2.47 -14.73 -7.71
N LEU A 47 -1.19 -14.99 -7.34
CA LEU A 47 -0.39 -13.99 -6.64
C LEU A 47 -0.10 -12.75 -7.50
N LYS A 48 0.18 -12.96 -8.80
CA LYS A 48 0.37 -11.87 -9.76
C LYS A 48 -0.89 -11.03 -9.92
N PHE A 49 -2.07 -11.67 -9.92
CA PHE A 49 -3.34 -10.98 -9.97
C PHE A 49 -3.62 -10.17 -8.70
N GLU A 50 -3.39 -10.74 -7.52
CA GLU A 50 -3.54 -10.02 -6.24
C GLU A 50 -2.59 -8.82 -6.15
N MET A 51 -1.36 -8.98 -6.61
CA MET A 51 -0.40 -7.88 -6.71
C MET A 51 -0.94 -6.77 -7.61
N GLN A 52 -1.41 -7.06 -8.83
CA GLN A 52 -2.01 -6.06 -9.73
C GLN A 52 -3.19 -5.32 -9.10
N LEU A 53 -4.05 -6.02 -8.36
CA LEU A 53 -5.14 -5.38 -7.62
C LEU A 53 -4.61 -4.43 -6.55
N LEU A 54 -3.59 -4.84 -5.79
CA LEU A 54 -2.93 -3.99 -4.80
C LEU A 54 -2.31 -2.75 -5.47
N GLU A 55 -1.68 -2.90 -6.64
CA GLU A 55 -1.12 -1.77 -7.38
C GLU A 55 -2.19 -0.78 -7.83
N GLY A 56 -3.37 -1.24 -8.21
CA GLY A 56 -4.53 -0.40 -8.53
C GLY A 56 -5.08 0.40 -7.33
N THR A 57 -4.75 -0.02 -6.10
CA THR A 57 -5.07 0.75 -4.88
C THR A 57 -3.97 1.73 -4.48
N ARG A 58 -2.77 1.64 -5.08
CA ARG A 58 -1.69 2.62 -4.87
C ARG A 58 -2.01 3.87 -5.68
N PHE A 59 -1.92 5.03 -5.04
CA PHE A 59 -1.99 6.34 -5.68
C PHE A 59 -3.35 6.73 -6.28
N GLN A 60 -4.45 6.54 -5.54
CA GLN A 60 -5.53 7.51 -5.74
C GLN A 60 -5.02 8.89 -5.28
N PRO A 61 -5.12 9.95 -6.09
CA PRO A 61 -4.76 11.29 -5.66
C PRO A 61 -5.56 11.60 -4.39
N LEU A 62 -4.86 11.82 -3.28
CA LEU A 62 -5.50 12.27 -2.06
C LEU A 62 -5.99 13.69 -2.33
N GLU A 63 -7.29 13.94 -2.17
CA GLU A 63 -7.84 15.29 -2.24
C GLU A 63 -7.05 16.20 -1.29
N PRO A 64 -6.54 17.34 -1.78
CA PRO A 64 -5.75 18.23 -0.95
C PRO A 64 -6.58 18.66 0.26
N THR A 65 -6.10 18.31 1.46
CA THR A 65 -6.76 18.73 2.69
C THR A 65 -6.45 20.20 2.93
N THR A 66 -7.45 21.07 2.73
CA THR A 66 -7.34 22.49 3.05
C THR A 66 -7.23 22.66 4.57
N ILE A 67 -6.02 22.91 5.07
CA ILE A 67 -5.82 23.30 6.47
C ILE A 67 -6.36 24.73 6.61
N VAL A 68 -7.57 24.86 7.17
CA VAL A 68 -8.06 26.17 7.62
C VAL A 68 -7.16 26.64 8.77
N ASN A 69 -6.55 27.80 8.61
CA ASN A 69 -5.80 28.46 9.68
C ASN A 69 -6.74 28.62 10.88
N SER A 70 -6.56 27.79 11.90
CA SER A 70 -7.25 27.99 13.17
C SER A 70 -6.86 29.36 13.70
N MET A 71 -7.85 30.24 13.84
CA MET A 71 -7.72 31.59 14.43
C MET A 71 -7.47 31.50 15.95
N LEU A 72 -6.55 30.66 16.38
CA LEU A 72 -6.17 30.49 17.78
C LEU A 72 -4.80 31.14 18.04
N GLY A 73 -4.72 32.43 17.69
CA GLY A 73 -3.66 33.35 18.11
C GLY A 73 -4.29 34.41 19.01
N GLY A 74 -4.44 34.09 20.29
CA GLY A 74 -4.97 35.04 21.27
C GLY A 74 -4.11 36.30 21.34
N THR A 75 -4.74 37.46 21.19
CA THR A 75 -4.22 38.72 21.69
C THR A 75 -5.24 39.28 22.67
N THR A 76 -4.92 39.19 23.96
CA THR A 76 -5.60 39.95 25.01
C THR A 76 -5.40 41.45 24.71
N PRO A 77 -6.42 42.31 24.84
CA PRO A 77 -6.22 43.75 24.73
C PRO A 77 -5.37 44.20 25.93
N ASP A 78 -4.17 44.72 25.67
CA ASP A 78 -3.34 45.40 26.67
C ASP A 78 -3.99 46.76 26.96
N ASP A 79 -4.72 46.80 28.07
CA ASP A 79 -5.39 47.99 28.59
C ASP A 79 -4.32 48.93 29.17
N ARG A 80 -3.71 49.74 28.30
CA ARG A 80 -2.88 50.87 28.70
C ARG A 80 -3.53 52.17 28.26
N SER A 81 -4.34 52.67 29.17
CA SER A 81 -4.78 54.06 29.23
C SER A 81 -3.57 55.00 29.11
N TYR A 82 -3.59 55.91 28.14
CA TYR A 82 -2.81 57.14 28.19
C TYR A 82 -3.78 58.31 28.15
N SER A 83 -3.80 59.00 29.29
CA SER A 83 -4.34 60.34 29.56
C SER A 83 -3.69 61.42 28.72
#